data_AF-A0A1Y1M6X8-F1
#
_entry.id   AF-A0A1Y1M6X8-F1
#
_cell.length_a   1.000
_cell.length_b   1.000
_cell.length_c   1.000
_cell.angle_alpha   90.00
_cell.angle_beta   90.00
_cell.angle_gamma   90.00
#
_symmetry.space_group_name_H-M   'P 1'
#
loop_
_entity.id
_entity.type
_entity.pdbx_description
1 polymer ?
#
loop_
_entity_poly.entity_id
_entity_poly.type
_entity_poly.pdbx_seq_one_letter_code
_entity_poly.pdbx_strand_id
1 'polypeptide(L)'
;MPPSIKSPPRRRKTFTGCWTCRSRKIKCDEGFPSCHQCQAKNLTCAGYGARLQWLPPVTAFGDIAEDHDQEIRTTSSSRRQIFPEPPISVLTNREVEKAIQLLDNEGL
;
A
#
# COMPACT_ATOMS: atom_id res chain seq x y z
N MET A 1 3.96 35.11 39.03
CA MET A 1 4.19 34.76 37.61
C MET A 1 3.55 33.40 37.35
N PRO A 2 2.65 33.25 36.38
CA PRO A 2 2.10 31.93 36.06
C PRO A 2 3.17 31.07 35.36
N PRO A 3 3.21 29.74 35.61
CA PRO A 3 4.18 28.87 34.96
C PRO A 3 3.84 28.70 33.46
N SER A 4 4.87 28.83 32.61
CA SER A 4 4.76 28.64 31.17
C SER A 4 4.57 27.15 30.85
N ILE A 5 3.36 26.75 30.48
CA ILE A 5 3.02 25.38 30.06
C ILE A 5 3.58 25.16 28.66
N LYS A 6 4.78 24.56 28.57
CA LYS A 6 5.35 24.14 27.27
C LYS A 6 4.60 22.91 26.77
N SER A 7 3.97 23.01 25.60
CA SER A 7 3.29 21.87 24.98
C SER A 7 4.31 20.79 24.54
N PRO A 8 4.01 19.49 24.73
CA PRO A 8 4.96 18.44 24.42
C PRO A 8 5.24 18.37 22.91
N PRO A 9 6.48 18.08 22.50
CA PRO A 9 6.86 18.03 21.10
C PRO A 9 6.07 16.96 20.35
N ARG A 10 5.52 17.32 19.18
CA ARG A 10 4.83 16.37 18.29
C ARG A 10 5.81 15.27 17.86
N ARG A 11 5.63 14.05 18.39
CA ARG A 11 6.42 12.88 18.00
C ARG A 11 6.18 12.59 16.52
N ARG A 12 7.23 12.69 15.70
CA ARG A 12 7.19 12.29 14.28
C ARG A 12 7.07 10.76 14.21
N LYS A 13 6.01 10.26 13.60
CA LYS A 13 5.81 8.82 13.35
C LYS A 13 6.68 8.43 12.15
N THR A 14 7.59 7.48 12.32
CA THR A 14 8.30 6.84 11.21
C THR A 14 7.47 5.66 10.71
N PHE A 15 7.42 5.48 9.39
CA PHE A 15 6.68 4.38 8.74
C PHE A 15 7.64 3.31 8.20
N THR A 16 8.77 3.09 8.85
CA THR A 16 9.84 2.17 8.40
C THR A 16 9.92 0.91 9.27
N GLY A 17 9.25 0.87 10.43
CA GLY A 17 9.23 -0.29 11.31
C GLY A 17 8.54 -1.53 10.73
N CYS A 18 8.89 -2.71 11.25
CA CYS A 18 8.35 -3.99 10.80
C CYS A 18 6.82 -4.10 11.03
N TRP A 19 6.15 -4.96 10.26
CA TRP A 19 4.70 -5.14 10.35
C TRP A 19 4.23 -5.56 11.74
N THR A 20 4.99 -6.40 12.44
CA THR A 20 4.64 -6.84 13.80
C THR A 20 4.62 -5.66 14.78
N CYS A 21 5.63 -4.77 14.75
CA CYS A 21 5.66 -3.59 15.60
C CYS A 21 4.59 -2.55 15.21
N ARG A 22 4.31 -2.41 13.91
CA ARG A 22 3.23 -1.54 13.41
C ARG A 22 1.86 -1.97 13.93
N SER A 23 1.51 -3.26 13.81
CA SER A 23 0.24 -3.80 14.31
C SER A 23 0.10 -3.62 15.83
N ARG A 24 1.22 -3.70 16.55
CA ARG A 24 1.28 -3.52 18.01
C ARG A 24 1.36 -2.05 18.45
N LYS A 25 1.45 -1.10 17.52
CA LYS A 25 1.54 0.35 17.77
C LYS A 25 2.71 0.74 18.69
N ILE A 26 3.85 0.07 18.56
CA ILE A 26 5.10 0.35 19.31
C ILE A 26 6.21 0.83 18.39
N LYS A 27 7.22 1.51 18.94
CA LYS A 27 8.42 1.90 18.19
C LYS A 27 9.19 0.64 17.78
N CYS A 28 9.56 0.57 16.50
CA CYS A 28 10.45 -0.47 16.00
C CYS A 28 11.89 0.05 16.00
N ASP A 29 12.83 -0.82 16.31
CA ASP A 29 14.28 -0.58 16.23
C ASP A 29 14.87 -0.82 14.82
N GLU A 30 14.07 -1.32 13.88
CA GLU A 30 14.45 -1.51 12.47
C GLU A 30 15.64 -2.46 12.23
N GLY A 31 15.97 -3.33 13.20
CA GLY A 31 17.01 -4.35 13.05
C GLY A 31 16.70 -5.43 11.99
N PHE A 32 17.72 -5.89 11.29
CA PHE A 32 17.65 -6.94 10.28
C PHE A 32 18.43 -8.18 10.74
N PRO A 33 17.95 -9.43 10.54
CA PRO A 33 16.73 -9.85 9.81
C PRO A 33 15.43 -9.73 10.61
N SER A 34 15.51 -9.54 11.93
CA SER A 34 14.36 -9.31 12.82
C SER A 34 14.66 -8.17 13.78
N CYS A 35 13.66 -7.37 14.11
CA CYS A 35 13.82 -6.30 15.10
C CYS A 35 13.97 -6.88 16.52
N HIS A 36 14.71 -6.17 17.36
CA HIS A 36 14.96 -6.53 18.75
C HIS A 36 13.65 -6.64 19.55
N GLN A 37 12.67 -5.78 19.27
CA GLN A 37 11.38 -5.82 19.96
C GLN A 37 10.55 -7.08 19.67
N CYS A 38 10.75 -7.70 18.51
CA CYS A 38 10.16 -9.01 18.18
C CYS A 38 10.97 -10.14 18.81
N GLN A 39 12.31 -10.09 18.72
CA GLN A 39 13.20 -11.08 19.33
C GLN A 39 13.01 -11.16 20.85
N ALA A 40 13.04 -10.03 21.55
CA ALA A 40 12.89 -9.95 23.01
C ALA A 40 11.54 -10.48 23.52
N LYS A 41 10.54 -10.55 22.63
CA LYS A 41 9.21 -11.06 22.95
C LYS A 41 8.91 -12.42 22.33
N ASN A 42 9.93 -13.07 21.75
CA ASN A 42 9.82 -14.34 21.04
C ASN A 42 8.68 -14.36 20.02
N LEU A 43 8.50 -13.24 19.29
CA LEU A 43 7.50 -13.12 18.23
C LEU A 43 8.15 -13.22 16.86
N THR A 44 7.46 -13.85 15.91
CA THR A 44 7.86 -13.84 14.51
C THR A 44 7.78 -12.42 13.93
N CYS A 45 8.91 -11.92 13.44
CA CYS A 45 8.97 -10.63 12.76
C CYS A 45 8.42 -10.78 11.34
N ALA A 46 7.30 -10.12 11.04
CA ALA A 46 6.68 -10.16 9.71
C ALA A 46 7.39 -9.27 8.67
N GLY A 47 8.63 -8.84 8.95
CA GLY A 47 9.48 -8.10 8.03
C GLY A 47 9.03 -6.65 7.76
N TYR A 48 9.69 -6.04 6.76
CA TYR A 48 9.66 -4.59 6.48
C TYR A 48 9.05 -4.22 5.11
N GLY A 49 8.75 -5.19 4.25
CA GLY A 49 8.30 -4.94 2.87
C GLY A 49 6.92 -4.27 2.76
N ALA A 50 6.61 -3.68 1.61
CA ALA A 50 5.25 -3.20 1.32
C ALA A 50 4.29 -4.39 1.16
N ARG A 51 3.07 -4.29 1.73
CA ARG A 51 1.98 -5.23 1.47
C ARG A 51 1.11 -4.65 0.38
N LEU A 52 1.32 -5.12 -0.85
CA LEU A 52 0.54 -4.68 -2.01
C LEU A 52 -0.77 -5.47 -2.04
N GLN A 53 -1.87 -4.77 -2.33
CA GLN A 53 -3.17 -5.36 -2.59
C GLN A 53 -3.67 -4.79 -3.91
N TRP A 54 -4.04 -5.67 -4.84
CA TRP A 54 -4.74 -5.26 -6.05
C TRP A 54 -6.17 -4.86 -5.67
N LEU A 55 -6.53 -3.62 -5.96
CA LEU A 55 -7.91 -3.17 -5.89
C LEU A 55 -8.60 -3.56 -7.20
N PRO A 56 -9.88 -3.99 -7.15
CA PRO A 56 -10.65 -4.20 -8.36
C PRO A 56 -10.76 -2.88 -9.15
N PRO A 57 -10.85 -2.93 -10.49
CA PRO A 57 -11.02 -1.73 -11.29
C PRO A 57 -12.29 -1.00 -10.87
N VAL A 58 -12.19 0.32 -10.67
CA VAL A 58 -13.29 1.20 -10.21
C VAL A 58 -14.39 1.39 -11.29
N THR A 59 -14.38 0.58 -12.35
CA THR A 59 -15.27 0.72 -13.52
C THR A 59 -16.56 -0.09 -13.42
N ALA A 60 -16.84 -0.72 -12.28
CA ALA A 60 -18.09 -1.43 -12.04
C ALA A 60 -18.94 -0.72 -10.97
N PHE A 61 -19.37 0.51 -11.25
CA PHE A 61 -20.58 1.05 -10.64
C PHE A 61 -21.76 0.51 -11.46
N GLY A 62 -22.04 -0.78 -11.26
CA GLY A 62 -23.24 -1.45 -11.75
C GLY A 62 -23.88 -2.11 -10.53
N ASP A 63 -25.11 -1.71 -10.25
CA ASP A 63 -25.84 -1.99 -9.03
C ASP A 63 -25.93 -3.48 -8.69
N ILE A 64 -25.62 -3.83 -7.43
CA ILE A 64 -26.41 -4.66 -6.49
C ILE A 64 -25.51 -5.00 -5.28
N ALA A 65 -26.06 -4.73 -4.11
CA ALA A 65 -25.44 -4.89 -2.80
C ALA A 65 -25.42 -6.34 -2.31
N GLU A 66 -24.33 -6.75 -1.66
CA GLU A 66 -24.39 -7.73 -0.57
C GLU A 66 -23.59 -7.19 0.63
N ASP A 67 -24.28 -7.16 1.76
CA ASP A 67 -23.85 -6.75 3.09
C ASP A 67 -22.68 -7.63 3.56
N HIS A 68 -21.46 -7.21 3.25
CA HIS A 68 -20.30 -7.67 3.99
C HIS A 68 -19.66 -6.45 4.65
N ASP A 69 -19.78 -6.41 5.97
CA ASP A 69 -19.33 -5.39 6.91
C ASP A 69 -17.79 -5.32 7.00
N GLN A 70 -17.11 -5.26 5.84
CA GLN A 70 -15.74 -4.81 5.73
C GLN A 70 -15.76 -3.39 5.22
N GLU A 71 -15.93 -2.48 6.17
CA GLU A 71 -15.46 -1.11 6.13
C GLU A 71 -14.15 -1.04 5.32
N ILE A 72 -14.25 -0.85 4.00
CA ILE A 72 -13.14 -0.35 3.20
C ILE A 72 -12.96 1.05 3.75
N ARG A 73 -12.04 1.15 4.72
CA ARG A 73 -11.68 2.40 5.39
C ARG A 73 -11.10 3.37 4.38
N THR A 74 -11.98 4.01 3.62
CA THR A 74 -11.75 5.21 2.80
C THR A 74 -11.28 6.39 3.66
N THR A 75 -11.25 6.24 4.99
CA THR A 75 -10.66 7.20 5.94
C THR A 75 -9.17 7.00 6.21
N SER A 76 -8.55 5.91 5.72
CA SER A 76 -7.17 5.54 6.10
C SER A 76 -6.10 5.99 5.10
N SER A 77 -5.83 7.29 5.09
CA SER A 77 -4.57 7.89 4.59
C SER A 77 -4.19 7.51 3.14
N SER A 78 -4.47 8.45 2.23
CA SER A 78 -4.04 8.50 0.82
C SER A 78 -2.55 8.12 0.58
N ARG A 79 -1.68 8.17 1.61
CA ARG A 79 -0.28 7.69 1.56
C ARG A 79 -0.08 6.20 1.23
N ARG A 80 -1.13 5.37 1.17
CA ARG A 80 -1.01 3.92 0.89
C ARG A 80 -1.36 3.52 -0.53
N GLN A 81 -1.84 4.44 -1.36
CA GLN A 81 -2.15 4.17 -2.76
C GLN A 81 -0.97 4.61 -3.62
N ILE A 82 -0.39 3.65 -4.35
CA ILE A 82 0.50 3.96 -5.46
C ILE A 82 -0.42 4.16 -6.67
N PHE A 83 -0.60 5.40 -7.09
CA PHE A 83 -1.23 5.68 -8.36
C PHE A 83 -0.18 5.37 -9.43
N PRO A 84 -0.36 4.36 -10.29
CA PRO A 84 0.50 4.23 -11.45
C PRO A 84 0.38 5.53 -12.25
N GLU A 85 1.51 6.10 -12.68
CA GLU A 85 1.46 7.15 -13.69
C GLU A 85 0.66 6.63 -14.88
N PRO A 86 -0.21 7.46 -15.49
CA PRO A 86 -0.93 7.05 -16.68
C PRO A 86 0.11 6.59 -17.72
N PRO A 87 -0.09 5.43 -18.37
CA PRO A 87 0.86 4.94 -19.37
C PRO A 87 1.08 6.03 -20.42
N ILE A 88 2.35 6.33 -20.70
CA ILE A 88 2.79 7.47 -21.53
C ILE A 88 2.24 7.39 -22.96
N SER A 89 1.85 6.21 -23.42
CA SER A 89 0.94 6.02 -24.53
C SER A 89 0.47 4.57 -24.53
N VAL A 90 -0.82 4.33 -24.31
CA VAL A 90 -1.43 3.06 -24.72
C VAL A 90 -1.63 3.15 -26.23
N LEU A 91 -1.08 2.17 -26.98
CA LEU A 91 -1.50 1.96 -28.37
C LEU A 91 -3.03 1.93 -28.38
N THR A 92 -3.63 2.72 -29.25
CA THR A 92 -5.08 2.70 -29.46
C THR A 92 -5.48 1.29 -29.90
N ASN A 93 -6.74 0.89 -29.66
CA ASN A 93 -7.23 -0.43 -30.08
C ASN A 93 -6.94 -0.71 -31.57
N ARG A 94 -7.01 0.33 -32.41
CA ARG A 94 -6.67 0.25 -33.84
C ARG A 94 -5.20 -0.07 -34.10
N GLU A 95 -4.30 0.46 -33.30
CA GLU A 95 -2.86 0.17 -33.41
C GLU A 95 -2.53 -1.24 -32.90
N VAL A 96 -3.22 -1.70 -31.85
CA VAL A 96 -3.14 -3.07 -31.36
C VAL A 96 -3.60 -4.07 -32.42
N GLU A 97 -4.77 -3.83 -33.04
CA GLU A 97 -5.31 -4.68 -34.10
C GLU A 97 -4.36 -4.78 -35.31
N LYS A 98 -3.76 -3.65 -35.72
CA LYS A 98 -2.76 -3.63 -36.79
C LYS A 98 -1.51 -4.44 -36.43
N ALA A 99 -1.03 -4.34 -35.19
CA ALA A 99 0.14 -5.09 -34.73
C ALA A 99 -0.13 -6.60 -34.73
N ILE A 100 -1.31 -7.02 -34.28
CA ILE A 100 -1.74 -8.43 -34.32
C ILE A 100 -1.77 -8.95 -35.76
N GLN A 101 -2.40 -8.19 -36.67
CA GLN A 101 -2.48 -8.56 -38.10
C GLN A 101 -1.10 -8.70 -38.76
N LEU A 102 -0.12 -7.88 -38.37
CA LEU A 102 1.25 -8.01 -38.90
C LEU A 102 1.93 -9.28 -38.41
N LEU A 103 1.76 -9.65 -37.13
CA LEU A 103 2.33 -10.88 -36.56
C LEU A 103 1.73 -12.13 -37.20
N ASP A 104 0.43 -12.12 -37.49
CA ASP A 104 -0.25 -13.24 -38.15
C ASP A 104 0.18 -13.39 -39.62
N ASN A 105 0.56 -12.29 -40.29
CA ASN A 105 1.00 -12.29 -41.70
C ASN A 105 2.50 -12.61 -41.88
N GLU A 106 3.33 -12.40 -40.87
CA GLU A 106 4.78 -12.69 -40.90
C GLU A 106 5.13 -14.09 -40.36
N GLY A 107 4.12 -14.94 -40.12
CA GLY A 107 4.30 -16.35 -39.77
C GLY A 107 4.55 -17.22 -41.01
N LEU A 108 5.69 -17.92 -41.00
CA LEU A 108 6.16 -18.95 -41.96
C LEU A 108 5.07 -19.90 -42.48
#